data_AF-A0A345JQ02-F1
#
_entry.id   AF-A0A345JQ02-F1
#
_cell.length_a   1.000
_cell.length_b   1.000
_cell.length_c   1.000
_cell.angle_alpha   90.00
_cell.angle_beta   90.00
_cell.angle_gamma   90.00
#
_symmetry.space_group_name_H-M   'P 1'
#
loop_
_entity.id
_entity.type
_entity.pdbx_description
1 polymer ?
#
loop_
_entity_poly.entity_id
_entity_poly.type
_entity_poly.pdbx_seq_one_letter_code
_entity_poly.pdbx_strand_id
1 'polypeptide(L)'
;MAEIKNDEYIEISLTKILVGLFSNIKTFFAVLILGCCLTAAAAWFFSLSYTYLQMIQPPYYLKGYVSNEVIANNKLNIILDNLLQDTQQSQPDNKILNDIDIIKPGDELKIKPNRDEKSTYFALSTSAKLSDKSTVNTLFSDIMEKFSSSDIVQRQLQLWKENLQQTLAANQQNIDRYKQIIKSDQVYLKQLSASRDVGSLQGQTLLASYMDRINSYQNKVFSLEDSQRDLKLSLASLQSKVVAIGNIIYAKNSKLSTVKLIIIGVILSIVIALLAVFLKIIFSKAITEYRNLKQ
;
A
#
# COMPACT_ATOMS: atom_id res chain seq x y z
N MET A 1 -60.06 0.52 57.14
CA MET A 1 -59.55 -0.87 57.09
C MET A 1 -60.09 -1.47 55.81
N ALA A 2 -59.40 -1.26 54.70
CA ALA A 2 -58.29 -2.08 54.21
C ALA A 2 -58.78 -3.43 53.66
N GLU A 3 -58.96 -3.47 52.34
CA GLU A 3 -58.58 -4.65 51.54
C GLU A 3 -57.92 -4.10 50.28
N ILE A 4 -56.61 -3.91 50.39
CA ILE A 4 -55.72 -3.62 49.27
C ILE A 4 -55.66 -4.92 48.48
N LYS A 5 -56.03 -4.86 47.18
CA LYS A 5 -55.77 -5.93 46.21
C LYS A 5 -54.33 -6.40 46.39
N ASN A 6 -54.14 -7.65 46.78
CA ASN A 6 -52.84 -8.28 46.71
C ASN A 6 -52.44 -8.32 45.24
N ASP A 7 -51.55 -7.42 44.84
CA ASP A 7 -50.76 -7.55 43.64
C ASP A 7 -50.09 -8.93 43.70
N GLU A 8 -50.44 -9.81 42.77
CA GLU A 8 -49.70 -11.04 42.52
C GLU A 8 -48.29 -10.68 42.08
N TYR A 9 -47.42 -10.46 43.06
CA TYR A 9 -45.99 -10.51 42.85
C TYR A 9 -45.66 -11.94 42.42
N ILE A 10 -45.32 -12.10 41.14
CA ILE A 10 -44.65 -13.31 40.66
C ILE A 10 -43.32 -13.38 41.40
N GLU A 11 -43.31 -14.09 42.52
CA GLU A 11 -42.10 -14.35 43.28
C GLU A 11 -41.26 -15.35 42.46
N ILE A 12 -40.35 -14.80 41.65
CA ILE A 12 -39.36 -15.55 40.88
C ILE A 12 -38.32 -16.09 41.86
N SER A 13 -38.69 -17.14 42.58
CA SER A 13 -37.75 -17.90 43.42
C SER A 13 -36.76 -18.64 42.52
N LEU A 14 -35.46 -18.45 42.78
CA LEU A 14 -34.35 -19.14 42.10
C LEU A 14 -34.53 -20.67 42.13
N THR A 15 -35.13 -21.18 43.21
CA THR A 15 -35.48 -22.59 43.41
C THR A 15 -36.55 -23.07 42.44
N LYS A 16 -37.60 -22.26 42.18
CA LYS A 16 -38.64 -22.59 41.19
C LYS A 16 -38.08 -22.58 39.76
N ILE A 17 -37.15 -21.68 39.46
CA ILE A 17 -36.41 -21.68 38.18
C ILE A 17 -35.59 -22.97 38.04
N LEU A 18 -34.81 -23.34 39.07
CA LEU A 18 -34.00 -24.56 39.08
C LEU A 18 -34.85 -25.83 38.86
N VAL A 19 -35.98 -25.96 39.56
CA VAL A 19 -36.92 -27.09 39.39
C VAL A 19 -37.52 -27.10 37.97
N GLY A 20 -37.88 -25.92 37.44
CA GLY A 20 -38.34 -25.77 36.06
C GLY A 20 -37.29 -26.20 35.02
N LEU A 21 -36.01 -25.92 35.32
CA LEU A 21 -34.88 -26.28 34.47
C LEU A 21 -34.60 -27.78 34.49
N PHE A 22 -34.60 -28.40 35.66
CA PHE A 22 -34.44 -29.85 35.82
C PHE A 22 -35.59 -30.65 35.19
N SER A 23 -36.83 -30.17 35.31
CA SER A 23 -37.98 -30.81 34.66
C SER A 23 -37.95 -30.72 33.13
N ASN A 24 -37.26 -29.72 32.58
CA ASN A 24 -37.09 -29.52 31.13
C ASN A 24 -35.67 -29.80 30.64
N ILE A 25 -34.90 -30.60 31.39
CA ILE A 25 -33.48 -30.87 31.11
C ILE A 25 -33.24 -31.44 29.71
N LYS A 26 -34.18 -32.24 29.17
CA LYS A 26 -34.12 -32.76 27.80
C LYS A 26 -34.15 -31.64 26.75
N THR A 27 -35.00 -30.62 26.95
CA THR A 27 -35.09 -29.46 26.07
C THR A 27 -33.83 -28.61 26.17
N PHE A 28 -33.30 -28.42 27.38
CA PHE A 28 -32.02 -27.74 27.60
C PHE A 28 -30.89 -28.40 26.79
N PHE A 29 -30.68 -29.72 26.98
CA PHE A 29 -29.61 -30.43 26.27
C PHE A 29 -29.82 -30.47 24.76
N ALA A 30 -31.05 -30.62 24.27
CA ALA A 30 -31.32 -30.60 22.84
C ALA A 30 -30.92 -29.26 22.20
N VAL A 31 -31.30 -28.14 22.80
CA VAL A 31 -30.95 -26.80 22.31
C VAL A 31 -29.44 -26.53 22.46
N LEU A 32 -28.84 -26.97 23.57
CA LEU A 32 -27.41 -26.84 23.81
C LEU A 32 -26.58 -27.59 22.75
N ILE A 33 -26.93 -28.85 22.46
CA ILE A 33 -26.25 -29.66 21.44
C ILE A 33 -26.38 -28.99 20.07
N LEU A 34 -27.57 -28.51 19.73
CA LEU A 34 -27.82 -27.84 18.46
C LEU A 34 -27.01 -26.53 18.33
N GLY A 35 -26.92 -25.75 19.41
CA GLY A 35 -26.07 -24.56 19.49
C GLY A 35 -24.57 -24.87 19.37
N CYS A 36 -24.10 -25.95 19.99
CA CYS A 36 -22.73 -26.43 19.85
C CYS A 36 -22.44 -26.89 18.40
N CYS A 37 -23.37 -27.59 17.75
CA CYS A 37 -23.25 -27.97 16.34
C CYS A 37 -23.18 -26.74 15.42
N LEU A 38 -24.00 -25.72 15.65
CA LEU A 38 -23.94 -24.45 14.91
C LEU A 38 -22.62 -23.71 15.15
N THR A 39 -22.11 -23.72 16.38
CA THR A 39 -20.81 -23.13 16.72
C THR A 39 -19.67 -23.86 16.02
N ALA A 40 -19.70 -25.19 15.96
CA ALA A 40 -18.72 -26.00 15.25
C ALA A 40 -18.76 -25.72 13.75
N ALA A 41 -19.96 -25.67 13.15
CA ALA A 41 -20.13 -25.30 11.75
C ALA A 41 -19.59 -23.88 11.47
N ALA A 42 -19.94 -22.90 12.31
CA ALA A 42 -19.45 -21.53 12.19
C ALA A 42 -17.92 -21.45 12.32
N ALA A 43 -17.31 -22.19 13.25
CA ALA A 43 -15.86 -22.26 13.41
C ALA A 43 -15.17 -22.93 12.20
N TRP A 44 -15.82 -23.91 11.58
CA TRP A 44 -15.34 -24.59 10.38
C TRP A 44 -15.35 -23.67 9.14
N PHE A 45 -16.39 -22.85 8.99
CA PHE A 45 -16.47 -21.86 7.91
C PHE A 45 -15.70 -20.56 8.21
N PHE A 46 -15.31 -20.33 9.46
CA PHE A 46 -14.53 -19.16 9.85
C PHE A 46 -13.11 -19.26 9.28
N SER A 47 -12.80 -18.36 8.35
CA SER A 47 -11.47 -18.23 7.78
C SER A 47 -10.77 -16.99 8.30
N LEU A 48 -9.57 -17.18 8.82
CA LEU A 48 -8.69 -16.09 9.24
C LEU A 48 -8.23 -15.33 8.00
N SER A 49 -8.56 -14.04 7.95
CA SER A 49 -8.06 -13.12 6.93
C SER A 49 -6.73 -12.50 7.39
N TYR A 50 -5.81 -12.38 6.44
CA TYR A 50 -4.50 -11.78 6.59
C TYR A 50 -4.37 -10.64 5.59
N THR A 51 -3.87 -9.51 6.05
CA THR A 51 -3.48 -8.39 5.18
C THR A 51 -2.10 -8.70 4.65
N TYR A 52 -1.99 -8.85 3.32
CA TYR A 52 -0.75 -8.98 2.58
C TYR A 52 -0.31 -7.61 2.07
N LEU A 53 0.98 -7.35 2.13
CA LEU A 53 1.56 -6.09 1.68
C LEU A 53 2.90 -6.35 0.96
N GLN A 54 3.03 -5.78 -0.24
CA GLN A 54 4.30 -5.74 -0.97
C GLN A 54 4.64 -4.29 -1.28
N MET A 55 5.78 -3.83 -0.77
CA MET A 55 6.32 -2.54 -1.19
C MET A 55 6.87 -2.67 -2.61
N ILE A 56 6.57 -1.69 -3.45
CA ILE A 56 7.01 -1.62 -4.83
C ILE A 56 7.70 -0.29 -5.08
N GLN A 57 8.77 -0.35 -5.87
CA GLN A 57 9.47 0.82 -6.36
C GLN A 57 9.20 0.94 -7.87
N PRO A 58 8.51 2.01 -8.29
CA PRO A 58 8.29 2.35 -9.69
C PRO A 58 9.60 2.63 -10.43
N PRO A 59 9.59 2.80 -11.77
CA PRO A 59 10.80 3.08 -12.53
C PRO A 59 11.56 4.31 -12.00
N TYR A 60 12.86 4.13 -11.78
CA TYR A 60 13.72 5.11 -11.12
C TYR A 60 15.12 5.10 -11.72
N TYR A 61 15.91 6.12 -11.43
CA TYR A 61 17.34 6.18 -11.73
C TYR A 61 18.13 6.63 -10.50
N LEU A 62 19.45 6.45 -10.50
CA LEU A 62 20.31 6.87 -9.40
C LEU A 62 20.99 8.21 -9.72
N LYS A 63 20.93 9.14 -8.77
CA LYS A 63 21.71 10.38 -8.78
C LYS A 63 22.32 10.59 -7.40
N GLY A 64 23.65 10.61 -7.34
CA GLY A 64 24.37 10.76 -6.06
C GLY A 64 23.99 9.69 -5.03
N TYR A 65 23.85 8.43 -5.46
CA TYR A 65 23.40 7.28 -4.65
C TYR A 65 21.95 7.34 -4.15
N VAL A 66 21.18 8.36 -4.51
CA VAL A 66 19.76 8.48 -4.17
C VAL A 66 18.91 8.04 -5.35
N SER A 67 17.85 7.27 -5.07
CA SER A 67 16.85 6.91 -6.08
C SER A 67 16.00 8.13 -6.42
N ASN A 68 15.85 8.40 -7.71
CA ASN A 68 15.07 9.51 -8.25
C ASN A 68 14.01 8.94 -9.19
N GLU A 69 12.80 9.47 -9.07
CA GLU A 69 11.66 9.07 -9.88
C GLU A 69 11.80 9.56 -11.33
N VAL A 70 11.45 8.70 -12.29
CA VAL A 70 11.30 9.13 -13.69
C VAL A 70 9.95 9.85 -13.90
N ILE A 71 8.92 9.39 -13.20
CA ILE A 71 7.55 9.91 -13.26
C ILE A 71 7.18 10.42 -11.88
N ALA A 72 6.79 11.68 -11.76
CA ALA A 72 6.38 12.26 -10.48
C ALA A 72 5.26 11.45 -9.80
N ASN A 73 5.38 11.24 -8.48
CA ASN A 73 4.46 10.45 -7.67
C ASN A 73 2.96 10.72 -7.89
N ASN A 74 2.55 11.98 -8.06
CA ASN A 74 1.13 12.31 -8.29
C ASN A 74 0.58 11.75 -9.61
N LYS A 75 1.35 11.86 -10.70
CA LYS A 75 1.00 11.31 -12.01
C LYS A 75 1.07 9.79 -11.98
N LEU A 76 2.12 9.27 -11.36
CA LEU A 76 2.32 7.84 -11.25
C LEU A 76 1.18 7.18 -10.48
N ASN A 77 0.72 7.79 -9.39
CA ASN A 77 -0.42 7.29 -8.64
C ASN A 77 -1.66 7.10 -9.54
N ILE A 78 -1.99 8.11 -10.34
CA ILE A 78 -3.13 8.05 -11.26
C ILE A 78 -2.94 6.92 -12.29
N ILE A 79 -1.72 6.73 -12.80
CA ILE A 79 -1.42 5.65 -13.74
C ILE A 79 -1.60 4.28 -13.08
N LEU A 80 -1.05 4.08 -11.88
CA LEU A 80 -1.17 2.83 -11.13
C LEU A 80 -2.64 2.52 -10.79
N ASP A 81 -3.38 3.51 -10.28
CA ASP A 81 -4.80 3.36 -9.93
C ASP A 81 -5.64 2.98 -11.17
N ASN A 82 -5.45 3.66 -12.30
CA ASN A 82 -6.18 3.36 -13.53
C ASN A 82 -5.86 1.96 -14.08
N LEU A 83 -4.59 1.56 -14.08
CA LEU A 83 -4.17 0.25 -14.56
C LEU A 83 -4.67 -0.88 -13.64
N LEU A 84 -4.71 -0.63 -12.33
CA LEU A 84 -5.29 -1.57 -11.36
C LEU A 84 -6.80 -1.71 -11.61
N GLN A 85 -7.52 -0.60 -11.74
CA GLN A 85 -8.95 -0.60 -12.02
C GLN A 85 -9.30 -1.31 -13.33
N ASP A 86 -8.54 -1.07 -14.40
CA ASP A 86 -8.70 -1.79 -15.67
C ASP A 86 -8.50 -3.31 -15.50
N THR A 87 -7.48 -3.69 -14.73
CA THR A 87 -7.22 -5.11 -14.42
C THR A 87 -8.35 -5.73 -13.60
N GLN A 88 -8.87 -5.02 -12.61
CA GLN A 88 -10.03 -5.45 -11.79
C GLN A 88 -11.29 -5.59 -12.66
N GLN A 89 -11.56 -4.64 -13.55
CA GLN A 89 -12.71 -4.68 -14.46
C GLN A 89 -12.62 -5.84 -15.46
N SER A 90 -11.42 -6.22 -15.89
CA SER A 90 -11.22 -7.37 -16.78
C SER A 90 -11.45 -8.73 -16.10
N GLN A 91 -11.44 -8.78 -14.76
CA GLN A 91 -11.60 -9.99 -13.96
C GLN A 91 -12.54 -9.78 -12.77
N PRO A 92 -13.84 -9.50 -13.01
CA PRO A 92 -14.79 -9.11 -11.97
C PRO A 92 -15.04 -10.23 -10.93
N ASP A 93 -14.82 -11.49 -11.30
CA ASP A 93 -15.01 -12.64 -10.40
C ASP A 93 -13.83 -12.89 -9.46
N ASN A 94 -12.67 -12.25 -9.70
CA ASN A 94 -11.47 -12.43 -8.88
C ASN A 94 -11.53 -11.56 -7.63
N LYS A 95 -12.12 -12.09 -6.57
CA LYS A 95 -12.29 -11.38 -5.28
C LYS A 95 -10.99 -10.85 -4.68
N ILE A 96 -9.89 -11.61 -4.75
CA ILE A 96 -8.61 -11.19 -4.17
C ILE A 96 -8.06 -9.98 -4.94
N LEU A 97 -8.11 -10.01 -6.27
CA LEU A 97 -7.69 -8.89 -7.13
C LEU A 97 -8.53 -7.63 -6.89
N ASN A 98 -9.84 -7.79 -6.74
CA ASN A 98 -10.75 -6.67 -6.51
C ASN A 98 -10.61 -6.04 -5.11
N ASP A 99 -10.01 -6.77 -4.17
CA ASP A 99 -9.63 -6.27 -2.85
C ASP A 99 -8.18 -5.72 -2.81
N ILE A 100 -7.48 -5.67 -3.95
CA ILE A 100 -6.14 -5.04 -4.02
C ILE A 100 -6.29 -3.52 -4.03
N ASP A 101 -5.56 -2.87 -3.14
CA ASP A 101 -5.40 -1.42 -3.05
C ASP A 101 -3.93 -1.01 -3.27
N ILE A 102 -3.74 0.21 -3.78
CA ILE A 102 -2.43 0.88 -3.85
C ILE A 102 -2.30 1.85 -2.67
N ILE A 103 -1.25 1.68 -1.88
CA ILE A 103 -0.86 2.58 -0.80
C ILE A 103 0.26 3.48 -1.32
N LYS A 104 0.14 4.79 -1.12
CA LYS A 104 1.08 5.78 -1.66
C LYS A 104 2.18 6.10 -0.65
N PRO A 105 3.34 6.60 -1.11
CA PRO A 105 4.31 7.18 -0.20
C PRO A 105 3.66 8.28 0.65
N GLY A 106 3.81 8.18 1.97
CA GLY A 106 3.20 9.09 2.96
C GLY A 106 1.85 8.64 3.52
N ASP A 107 1.17 7.67 2.88
CA ASP A 107 -0.07 7.09 3.38
C ASP A 107 0.21 6.10 4.53
N GLU A 108 -0.80 5.86 5.37
CA GLU A 108 -0.71 4.94 6.51
C GLU A 108 -0.68 3.47 6.06
N LEU A 109 0.28 2.72 6.60
CA LEU A 109 0.39 1.28 6.43
C LEU A 109 -0.55 0.58 7.41
N LYS A 110 -1.69 0.10 6.90
CA LYS A 110 -2.70 -0.64 7.69
C LYS A 110 -2.29 -2.09 7.99
N ILE A 111 -1.03 -2.35 8.32
CA ILE A 111 -0.51 -3.71 8.58
C ILE A 111 -0.80 -4.13 10.03
N LYS A 112 -0.84 -3.18 10.97
CA LYS A 112 -1.22 -3.42 12.37
C LYS A 112 -2.13 -2.29 12.87
N PRO A 113 -3.22 -2.60 13.58
CA PRO A 113 -4.22 -1.61 14.01
C PRO A 113 -3.73 -0.58 15.05
N ASN A 114 -2.48 -0.67 15.53
CA ASN A 114 -1.95 0.16 16.61
C ASN A 114 -0.62 0.85 16.24
N ARG A 115 -0.26 0.94 14.96
CA ARG A 115 0.96 1.66 14.52
C ARG A 115 0.68 2.52 13.31
N ASP A 116 0.87 3.82 13.48
CA ASP A 116 0.81 4.82 12.40
C ASP A 116 2.15 4.84 11.66
N GLU A 117 2.51 3.71 11.04
CA GLU A 117 3.69 3.64 10.16
C GLU A 117 3.28 4.20 8.79
N LYS A 118 3.98 5.22 8.30
CA LYS A 118 3.75 5.77 6.95
C LYS A 118 4.59 5.02 5.92
N SER A 119 4.02 4.77 4.75
CA SER A 119 4.74 4.11 3.67
C SER A 119 5.83 5.01 3.11
N THR A 120 7.04 4.47 2.93
CA THR A 120 8.14 5.17 2.25
C THR A 120 8.09 4.96 0.73
N TYR A 121 7.53 3.83 0.30
CA TYR A 121 7.38 3.45 -1.11
C TYR A 121 5.90 3.30 -1.47
N PHE A 122 5.59 3.06 -2.74
CA PHE A 122 4.27 2.52 -3.06
C PHE A 122 4.14 1.11 -2.48
N ALA A 123 2.92 0.68 -2.18
CA ALA A 123 2.68 -0.71 -1.81
C ALA A 123 1.38 -1.23 -2.40
N LEU A 124 1.37 -2.52 -2.75
CA LEU A 124 0.15 -3.26 -3.04
C LEU A 124 -0.32 -3.92 -1.76
N SER A 125 -1.60 -3.82 -1.45
CA SER A 125 -2.21 -4.39 -0.24
C SER A 125 -3.48 -5.14 -0.59
N THR A 126 -3.70 -6.31 0.02
CA THR A 126 -4.98 -7.05 -0.09
C THR A 126 -5.24 -7.88 1.15
N SER A 127 -6.49 -8.27 1.36
CA SER A 127 -6.88 -9.18 2.44
C SER A 127 -7.25 -10.55 1.87
N ALA A 128 -6.52 -11.59 2.25
CA ALA A 128 -6.78 -12.95 1.78
C ALA A 128 -6.51 -14.00 2.87
N LYS A 129 -6.90 -15.25 2.62
CA LYS A 129 -6.61 -16.36 3.55
C LYS A 129 -5.12 -16.71 3.48
N LEU A 130 -4.62 -17.39 4.51
CA LEU A 130 -3.24 -17.88 4.51
C LEU A 130 -2.97 -18.91 3.40
N SER A 131 -3.98 -19.74 3.06
CA SER A 131 -3.92 -20.70 1.97
C SER A 131 -3.68 -20.06 0.60
N ASP A 132 -4.10 -18.80 0.45
CA ASP A 132 -4.12 -18.10 -0.84
C ASP A 132 -2.83 -17.31 -1.07
N LYS A 133 -1.81 -17.48 -0.22
CA LYS A 133 -0.52 -16.78 -0.30
C LYS A 133 0.12 -16.87 -1.68
N SER A 134 0.12 -18.05 -2.31
CA SER A 134 0.69 -18.21 -3.65
C SER A 134 -0.08 -17.39 -4.69
N THR A 135 -1.40 -17.36 -4.59
CA THR A 135 -2.25 -16.58 -5.49
C THR A 135 -2.00 -15.09 -5.32
N VAL A 136 -1.88 -14.60 -4.08
CA VAL A 136 -1.53 -13.19 -3.81
C VAL A 136 -0.16 -12.84 -4.40
N ASN A 137 0.85 -13.70 -4.20
CA ASN A 137 2.18 -13.48 -4.76
C ASN A 137 2.15 -13.36 -6.29
N THR A 138 1.40 -14.24 -6.96
CA THR A 138 1.22 -14.19 -8.41
C THR A 138 0.51 -12.90 -8.84
N LEU A 139 -0.61 -12.55 -8.19
CA LEU A 139 -1.34 -11.32 -8.52
C LEU A 139 -0.48 -10.06 -8.36
N PHE A 140 0.30 -9.95 -7.27
CA PHE A 140 1.20 -8.82 -7.10
C PHE A 140 2.27 -8.77 -8.19
N SER A 141 2.87 -9.90 -8.55
CA SER A 141 3.83 -9.97 -9.65
C SER A 141 3.20 -9.57 -10.99
N ASP A 142 2.02 -10.07 -11.30
CA ASP A 142 1.31 -9.80 -12.55
C ASP A 142 0.92 -8.31 -12.67
N ILE A 143 0.49 -7.70 -11.56
CA ILE A 143 0.19 -6.26 -11.50
C ILE A 143 1.45 -5.44 -11.73
N MET A 144 2.57 -5.78 -11.07
CA MET A 144 3.84 -5.10 -11.28
C MET A 144 4.35 -5.25 -12.72
N GLU A 145 4.15 -6.40 -13.34
CA GLU A 145 4.51 -6.66 -14.74
C GLU A 145 3.63 -5.87 -15.71
N LYS A 146 2.31 -5.84 -15.49
CA LYS A 146 1.37 -5.00 -16.25
C LYS A 146 1.71 -3.52 -16.13
N PHE A 147 2.05 -3.05 -14.94
CA PHE A 147 2.50 -1.67 -14.74
C PHE A 147 3.80 -1.39 -15.48
N SER A 148 4.76 -2.31 -15.40
CA SER A 148 6.04 -2.16 -16.09
C SER A 148 5.87 -2.17 -17.61
N SER A 149 4.97 -2.98 -18.15
CA SER A 149 4.76 -3.14 -19.59
C SER A 149 3.73 -2.16 -20.18
N SER A 150 3.05 -1.36 -19.35
CA SER A 150 2.07 -0.38 -19.80
C SER A 150 2.65 0.63 -20.80
N ASP A 151 1.94 0.86 -21.90
CA ASP A 151 2.30 1.84 -22.93
C ASP A 151 2.53 3.24 -22.36
N ILE A 152 1.75 3.64 -21.35
CA ILE A 152 1.87 4.95 -20.71
C ILE A 152 3.23 5.05 -19.99
N VAL A 153 3.60 4.02 -19.23
CA VAL A 153 4.87 3.97 -18.49
C VAL A 153 6.04 3.89 -19.45
N GLN A 154 5.97 3.01 -20.46
CA GLN A 154 7.01 2.87 -21.48
C GLN A 154 7.23 4.17 -22.26
N ARG A 155 6.15 4.89 -22.60
CA ARG A 155 6.24 6.19 -23.28
C ARG A 155 6.89 7.25 -22.40
N GLN A 156 6.56 7.32 -21.12
CA GLN A 156 7.22 8.27 -20.20
C GLN A 156 8.72 7.95 -20.05
N LEU A 157 9.08 6.67 -19.93
CA LEU A 157 10.47 6.24 -19.89
C LEU A 157 11.22 6.61 -21.17
N GLN A 158 10.58 6.41 -22.32
CA GLN A 158 11.18 6.74 -23.61
C GLN A 158 11.41 8.26 -23.76
N LEU A 159 10.41 9.08 -23.44
CA LEU A 159 10.54 10.54 -23.46
C LEU A 159 11.64 11.03 -22.52
N TRP A 160 11.74 10.44 -21.32
CA TRP A 160 12.80 10.75 -20.38
C TRP A 160 14.18 10.42 -20.96
N LYS A 161 14.36 9.23 -21.56
CA LYS A 161 15.62 8.83 -22.20
C LYS A 161 16.00 9.76 -23.35
N GLU A 162 15.04 10.05 -24.23
CA GLU A 162 15.25 10.93 -25.39
C GLU A 162 15.68 12.33 -24.96
N ASN A 163 15.02 12.91 -23.94
CA ASN A 163 15.39 14.21 -23.40
C ASN A 163 16.82 14.23 -22.84
N LEU A 164 17.23 13.18 -22.13
CA LEU A 164 18.60 13.08 -21.62
C LEU A 164 19.62 12.92 -22.75
N GLN A 165 19.32 12.11 -23.76
CA GLN A 165 20.19 11.94 -24.93
C GLN A 165 20.35 13.23 -25.74
N GLN A 166 19.26 13.97 -25.94
CA GLN A 166 19.29 15.29 -26.59
C GLN A 166 20.14 16.28 -25.79
N THR A 167 19.98 16.29 -24.46
CA THR A 167 20.78 17.15 -23.58
C THR A 167 22.26 16.78 -23.63
N LEU A 168 22.60 15.50 -23.65
CA LEU A 168 23.98 15.03 -23.81
C LEU A 168 24.60 15.48 -25.14
N ALA A 169 23.85 15.36 -26.24
CA ALA A 169 24.28 15.81 -27.56
C ALA A 169 24.49 17.34 -27.60
N ALA A 170 23.55 18.12 -27.05
CA ALA A 170 23.66 19.56 -26.94
C ALA A 170 24.87 19.99 -26.08
N ASN A 171 25.09 19.32 -24.94
CA ASN A 171 26.26 19.55 -24.11
C ASN A 171 27.56 19.25 -24.87
N GLN A 172 27.59 18.16 -25.65
CA GLN A 172 28.77 17.81 -26.45
C GLN A 172 29.07 18.89 -27.49
N GLN A 173 28.05 19.35 -28.22
CA GLN A 173 28.20 20.41 -29.21
C GLN A 173 28.72 21.72 -28.58
N ASN A 174 28.23 22.06 -27.38
CA ASN A 174 28.68 23.24 -26.65
C ASN A 174 30.12 23.10 -26.14
N ILE A 175 30.50 21.92 -25.65
CA ILE A 175 31.89 21.62 -25.27
C ILE A 175 32.82 21.80 -26.46
N ASP A 176 32.48 21.23 -27.62
CA ASP A 176 33.29 21.32 -28.84
C ASP A 176 33.42 22.78 -29.30
N ARG A 177 32.31 23.53 -29.28
CA ARG A 177 32.31 24.97 -29.61
C ARG A 177 33.21 25.77 -28.67
N TYR A 178 33.11 25.57 -27.35
CA TYR A 178 33.94 26.29 -26.39
C TYR A 178 35.42 25.90 -26.50
N LYS A 179 35.73 24.61 -26.72
CA LYS A 179 37.11 24.16 -26.99
C LYS A 179 37.70 24.83 -28.24
N GLN A 180 36.91 25.02 -29.29
CA GLN A 180 37.35 25.76 -30.49
C GLN A 180 37.63 27.23 -30.19
N ILE A 181 36.73 27.91 -29.46
CA ILE A 181 36.91 29.33 -29.08
C ILE A 181 38.15 29.48 -28.20
N ILE A 182 38.32 28.63 -27.18
CA ILE A 182 39.52 28.63 -26.32
C ILE A 182 40.79 28.49 -27.16
N LYS A 183 40.80 27.54 -28.11
CA LYS A 183 41.97 27.32 -28.99
C LYS A 183 42.27 28.56 -29.84
N SER A 184 41.24 29.21 -30.40
CA SER A 184 41.40 30.45 -31.16
C SER A 184 41.96 31.57 -30.29
N ASP A 185 41.42 31.75 -29.09
CA ASP A 185 41.84 32.77 -28.13
C ASP A 185 43.28 32.55 -27.65
N GLN A 186 43.68 31.29 -27.43
CA GLN A 186 45.06 30.93 -27.10
C GLN A 186 46.04 31.26 -28.24
N VAL A 187 45.63 31.09 -29.50
CA VAL A 187 46.45 31.50 -30.66
C VAL A 187 46.58 33.02 -30.72
N TYR A 188 45.48 33.75 -30.53
CA TYR A 188 45.51 35.22 -30.48
C TYR A 188 46.36 35.74 -29.33
N LEU A 189 46.25 35.16 -28.13
CA LEU A 189 47.11 35.52 -26.99
C LEU A 189 48.59 35.32 -27.28
N LYS A 190 48.96 34.20 -27.93
CA LYS A 190 50.36 33.96 -28.33
C LYS A 190 50.85 35.03 -29.29
N GLN A 191 50.07 35.37 -30.31
CA GLN A 191 50.40 36.44 -31.26
C GLN A 191 50.49 37.80 -30.58
N LEU A 192 49.52 38.13 -29.71
CA LEU A 192 49.50 39.36 -28.95
C LEU A 192 50.74 39.45 -28.07
N SER A 193 51.07 38.41 -27.29
CA SER A 193 52.25 38.37 -26.41
C SER A 193 53.59 38.50 -27.12
N ALA A 194 53.65 38.17 -28.43
CA ALA A 194 54.84 38.32 -29.26
C ALA A 194 54.92 39.71 -29.95
N SER A 195 53.87 40.53 -29.84
CA SER A 195 53.85 41.90 -30.38
C SER A 195 54.70 42.85 -29.54
N ARG A 196 55.31 43.85 -30.19
CA ARG A 196 56.05 44.93 -29.50
C ARG A 196 55.15 45.82 -28.65
N ASP A 197 53.85 45.88 -28.95
CA ASP A 197 52.88 46.75 -28.27
C ASP A 197 52.31 46.19 -26.96
N VAL A 198 52.73 44.99 -26.53
CA VAL A 198 52.30 44.34 -25.28
C VAL A 198 52.64 45.17 -24.05
N GLY A 199 53.74 45.93 -24.09
CA GLY A 199 54.15 46.80 -22.99
C GLY A 199 53.20 47.98 -22.75
N SER A 200 52.32 48.30 -23.71
CA SER A 200 51.33 49.37 -23.56
C SER A 200 50.18 48.96 -22.65
N LEU A 201 49.53 49.94 -22.01
CA LEU A 201 48.34 49.70 -21.17
C LEU A 201 47.21 49.01 -21.97
N GLN A 202 47.05 49.36 -23.25
CA GLN A 202 46.06 48.75 -24.14
C GLN A 202 46.40 47.28 -24.45
N GLY A 203 47.67 46.99 -24.71
CA GLY A 203 48.17 45.63 -24.90
C GLY A 203 47.93 44.75 -23.68
N GLN A 204 48.25 45.24 -22.47
CA GLN A 204 48.01 44.52 -21.21
C GLN A 204 46.52 44.30 -20.94
N THR A 205 45.67 45.29 -21.21
CA THR A 205 44.21 45.19 -21.02
C THR A 205 43.60 44.13 -21.94
N LEU A 206 44.01 44.10 -23.21
CA LEU A 206 43.59 43.06 -24.15
C LEU A 206 44.05 41.68 -23.68
N LEU A 207 45.30 41.55 -23.25
CA LEU A 207 45.87 40.29 -22.77
C LEU A 207 45.07 39.73 -21.58
N ALA A 208 44.77 40.58 -20.59
CA ALA A 208 43.92 40.21 -19.45
C ALA A 208 42.50 39.79 -19.90
N SER A 209 41.86 40.54 -20.80
CA SER A 209 40.53 40.22 -21.31
C SER A 209 40.44 38.85 -22.00
N TYR A 210 41.42 38.52 -22.84
CA TYR A 210 41.47 37.20 -23.48
C TYR A 210 41.77 36.07 -22.49
N MET A 211 42.63 36.30 -21.48
CA MET A 211 42.87 35.33 -20.41
C MET A 211 41.60 35.04 -19.60
N ASP A 212 40.88 36.09 -19.20
CA ASP A 212 39.61 35.96 -18.47
C ASP A 212 38.55 35.23 -19.30
N ARG A 213 38.49 35.51 -20.60
CA ARG A 213 37.57 34.84 -21.52
C ARG A 213 37.89 33.35 -21.65
N ILE A 214 39.17 32.99 -21.79
CA ILE A 214 39.60 31.58 -21.81
C ILE A 214 39.21 30.88 -20.50
N ASN A 215 39.53 31.48 -19.35
CA ASN A 215 39.18 30.92 -18.05
C ASN A 215 37.67 30.71 -17.92
N SER A 216 36.87 31.68 -18.37
CA SER A 216 35.40 31.58 -18.39
C SER A 216 34.91 30.41 -19.25
N TYR A 217 35.43 30.26 -20.46
CA TYR A 217 35.05 29.15 -21.34
C TYR A 217 35.55 27.79 -20.82
N GLN A 218 36.73 27.72 -20.21
CA GLN A 218 37.24 26.50 -19.57
C GLN A 218 36.32 26.05 -18.42
N ASN A 219 35.89 26.99 -17.57
CA ASN A 219 34.93 26.69 -16.50
C ASN A 219 33.58 26.18 -17.06
N LYS A 220 33.10 26.75 -18.16
CA LYS A 220 31.89 26.24 -18.85
C LYS A 220 32.10 24.83 -19.40
N VAL A 221 33.25 24.53 -19.98
CA VAL A 221 33.60 23.18 -20.45
C VAL A 221 33.58 22.19 -19.29
N PHE A 222 34.26 22.49 -18.17
CA PHE A 222 34.27 21.60 -17.00
C PHE A 222 32.87 21.35 -16.45
N SER A 223 32.05 22.40 -16.31
CA SER A 223 30.67 22.27 -15.84
C SER A 223 29.81 21.40 -16.78
N LEU A 224 29.99 21.53 -18.09
CA LEU A 224 29.29 20.69 -19.07
C LEU A 224 29.78 19.24 -19.06
N GLU A 225 31.08 19.01 -18.89
CA GLU A 225 31.66 17.66 -18.79
C GLU A 225 31.17 16.93 -17.53
N ASP A 226 31.10 17.62 -16.39
CA ASP A 226 30.51 17.08 -15.16
C ASP A 226 29.01 16.80 -15.34
N SER A 227 28.26 17.73 -15.94
CA SER A 227 26.85 17.51 -16.28
C SER A 227 26.67 16.28 -17.19
N GLN A 228 27.52 16.10 -18.20
CA GLN A 228 27.48 14.91 -19.05
C GLN A 228 27.73 13.63 -18.26
N ARG A 229 28.68 13.64 -17.31
CA ARG A 229 28.96 12.49 -16.45
C ARG A 229 27.72 12.10 -15.65
N ASP A 230 27.07 13.08 -15.03
CA ASP A 230 25.85 12.87 -14.24
C ASP A 230 24.68 12.34 -15.07
N LEU A 231 24.48 12.91 -16.26
CA LEU A 231 23.42 12.47 -17.18
C LEU A 231 23.68 11.03 -17.69
N LYS A 232 24.94 10.68 -17.99
CA LYS A 232 25.33 9.31 -18.38
C LYS A 232 25.10 8.32 -17.25
N LEU A 233 25.46 8.68 -16.02
CA LEU A 233 25.20 7.84 -14.83
C LEU A 233 23.70 7.66 -14.60
N SER A 234 22.90 8.72 -14.77
CA SER A 234 21.45 8.66 -14.67
C SER A 234 20.86 7.69 -15.70
N LEU A 235 21.30 7.76 -16.96
CA LEU A 235 20.88 6.82 -18.00
C LEU A 235 21.31 5.38 -17.71
N ALA A 236 22.55 5.17 -17.27
CA ALA A 236 23.10 3.84 -17.01
C ALA A 236 22.44 3.16 -15.79
N SER A 237 21.99 3.94 -14.82
CA SER A 237 21.34 3.46 -13.60
C SER A 237 19.82 3.38 -13.70
N LEU A 238 19.25 3.64 -14.87
CA LEU A 238 17.81 3.56 -15.08
C LEU A 238 17.31 2.13 -14.83
N GLN A 239 16.50 1.97 -13.79
CA GLN A 239 15.65 0.82 -13.58
C GLN A 239 14.30 1.08 -14.25
N SER A 240 14.07 0.45 -15.40
CA SER A 240 12.87 0.67 -16.22
C SER A 240 11.63 -0.10 -15.77
N LYS A 241 11.79 -1.09 -14.89
CA LYS A 241 10.70 -1.94 -14.39
C LYS A 241 10.31 -1.55 -12.97
N VAL A 242 9.05 -1.78 -12.63
CA VAL A 242 8.60 -1.80 -11.24
C VAL A 242 9.27 -2.97 -10.54
N VAL A 243 9.88 -2.73 -9.38
CA VAL A 243 10.57 -3.75 -8.59
C VAL A 243 9.96 -3.89 -7.20
N ALA A 244 9.99 -5.09 -6.66
CA ALA A 244 9.57 -5.35 -5.30
C ALA A 244 10.67 -4.92 -4.32
N ILE A 245 10.29 -4.23 -3.25
CA ILE A 245 11.18 -3.91 -2.13
C ILE A 245 10.91 -4.86 -0.99
N GLY A 246 11.89 -5.72 -0.72
CA GLY A 246 11.77 -6.77 0.29
C GLY A 246 10.73 -7.84 -0.06
N ASN A 247 10.43 -8.69 0.92
CA ASN A 247 9.46 -9.77 0.78
C ASN A 247 8.03 -9.29 1.09
N ILE A 248 7.04 -10.03 0.58
CA ILE A 248 5.63 -9.86 0.94
C ILE A 248 5.47 -10.07 2.45
N ILE A 249 5.03 -9.03 3.14
CA ILE A 249 4.70 -9.05 4.57
C ILE A 249 3.23 -9.43 4.68
N TYR A 250 2.89 -10.24 5.67
CA TYR A 250 1.49 -10.53 5.98
C TYR A 250 1.24 -10.46 7.48
N ALA A 251 0.12 -9.86 7.85
CA ALA A 251 -0.30 -9.70 9.24
C ALA A 251 -1.75 -10.15 9.39
N LYS A 252 -2.03 -10.80 10.52
CA LYS A 252 -3.39 -11.24 10.85
C LYS A 252 -4.29 -10.02 11.07
N ASN A 253 -5.36 -9.92 10.28
CA ASN A 253 -6.29 -8.79 10.33
C ASN A 253 -7.37 -8.98 11.43
N SER A 254 -7.67 -10.23 11.82
CA SER A 254 -8.74 -10.49 12.80
C SER A 254 -8.30 -10.36 14.27
N LYS A 255 -9.05 -9.55 15.04
CA LYS A 255 -9.00 -9.56 16.52
C LYS A 255 -9.62 -10.85 17.09
N LEU A 256 -10.48 -11.51 16.31
CA LEU A 256 -11.18 -12.75 16.65
C LEU A 256 -10.37 -13.97 16.19
N SER A 257 -9.88 -14.77 17.14
CA SER A 257 -9.30 -16.09 16.85
C SER A 257 -10.39 -17.15 16.82
N THR A 258 -10.18 -18.26 16.11
CA THR A 258 -11.07 -19.44 16.12
C THR A 258 -11.40 -19.91 17.54
N VAL A 259 -10.42 -19.90 18.45
CA VAL A 259 -10.62 -20.25 19.87
C VAL A 259 -11.61 -19.32 20.56
N LYS A 260 -11.41 -17.99 20.45
CA LYS A 260 -12.35 -16.98 20.96
C LYS A 260 -13.75 -17.15 20.37
N LEU A 261 -13.88 -17.45 19.08
CA LEU A 261 -15.18 -17.70 18.43
C LEU A 261 -15.87 -18.91 19.07
N ILE A 262 -15.16 -20.02 19.25
CA ILE A 262 -15.69 -21.23 19.91
C ILE A 262 -16.16 -20.91 21.33
N ILE A 263 -15.35 -20.19 22.13
CA ILE A 263 -15.71 -19.82 23.51
C ILE A 263 -17.00 -18.98 23.53
N ILE A 264 -17.07 -17.95 22.69
CA ILE A 264 -18.25 -17.08 22.59
C ILE A 264 -19.47 -17.89 22.15
N GLY A 265 -19.33 -18.76 21.14
CA GLY A 265 -20.42 -19.59 20.64
C GLY A 265 -20.94 -20.60 21.67
N VAL A 266 -20.06 -21.21 22.47
CA VAL A 266 -20.46 -22.11 23.57
C VAL A 266 -21.22 -21.34 24.65
N ILE A 267 -20.72 -20.17 25.07
CA ILE A 267 -21.42 -19.32 26.05
C ILE A 267 -22.79 -18.91 25.53
N LEU A 268 -22.87 -18.46 24.27
CA LEU A 268 -24.14 -18.09 23.63
C LEU A 268 -25.12 -19.26 23.57
N SER A 269 -24.63 -20.47 23.28
CA SER A 269 -25.45 -21.69 23.24
C SER A 269 -26.05 -22.03 24.61
N ILE A 270 -25.29 -21.85 25.70
CA ILE A 270 -25.80 -22.03 27.06
C ILE A 270 -26.89 -21.00 27.36
N VAL A 271 -26.66 -19.73 27.05
CA VAL A 271 -27.64 -18.65 27.30
C VAL A 271 -28.94 -18.89 26.52
N ILE A 272 -28.85 -19.26 25.24
CA ILE A 272 -30.02 -19.58 24.40
C ILE A 272 -30.77 -20.79 24.94
N ALA A 273 -30.06 -21.85 25.37
CA ALA A 273 -30.69 -23.03 25.96
C ALA A 273 -31.46 -22.70 27.26
N LEU A 274 -30.91 -21.82 28.11
CA LEU A 274 -31.60 -21.34 29.31
C LEU A 274 -32.86 -20.54 28.95
N LEU A 275 -32.77 -19.61 28.00
CA LEU A 275 -33.91 -18.81 27.53
C LEU A 275 -35.02 -19.68 26.93
N ALA A 276 -34.67 -20.68 26.11
CA ALA A 276 -35.62 -21.59 25.49
C ALA A 276 -36.41 -22.39 26.54
N VAL A 277 -35.73 -22.87 27.60
CA VAL A 277 -36.39 -23.55 28.72
C VAL A 277 -37.32 -22.60 29.48
N PHE A 278 -36.87 -21.37 29.75
CA PHE A 278 -37.66 -20.38 30.46
C PHE A 278 -38.95 -20.02 29.70
N LEU A 279 -38.83 -19.74 28.39
CA LEU A 279 -39.98 -19.49 27.51
C LEU A 279 -40.95 -20.67 27.50
N LYS A 280 -40.44 -21.91 27.37
CA LYS A 280 -41.27 -23.12 27.39
C LYS A 280 -42.07 -23.23 28.69
N ILE A 281 -41.46 -22.93 29.85
CA ILE A 281 -42.14 -22.97 31.15
C ILE A 281 -43.25 -21.92 31.21
N ILE A 282 -42.98 -20.68 30.79
CA ILE A 282 -43.96 -19.59 30.79
C ILE A 282 -45.15 -19.94 29.88
N PHE A 283 -44.88 -20.33 28.63
CA PHE A 283 -45.94 -20.68 27.69
C PHE A 283 -46.75 -21.89 28.15
N SER A 284 -46.09 -22.90 28.72
CA SER A 284 -46.81 -24.06 29.26
C SER A 284 -47.76 -23.67 30.39
N LYS A 285 -47.32 -22.80 31.31
CA LYS A 285 -48.17 -22.31 32.41
C LYS A 285 -49.34 -21.47 31.90
N ALA A 286 -49.07 -20.51 31.01
CA ALA A 286 -50.10 -19.65 30.42
C ALA A 286 -51.17 -20.47 29.67
N ILE A 287 -50.76 -21.52 28.95
CA ILE A 287 -51.68 -22.43 28.26
C ILE A 287 -52.52 -23.24 29.25
N THR A 288 -51.92 -23.75 30.34
CA THR A 288 -52.65 -24.50 31.37
C THR A 288 -53.68 -23.62 32.10
N GLU A 289 -53.31 -22.40 32.48
CA GLU A 289 -54.23 -21.44 33.10
C GLU A 289 -55.37 -21.04 32.17
N TYR A 290 -55.06 -20.73 30.90
CA TYR A 290 -56.09 -20.44 29.89
C TYR A 290 -57.05 -21.61 29.66
N ARG A 291 -56.55 -22.85 29.73
CA ARG A 291 -57.38 -24.06 29.55
C ARG A 291 -58.29 -24.30 30.77
N ASN A 292 -57.81 -24.03 31.98
CA ASN A 292 -58.59 -24.15 33.21
C ASN A 292 -59.64 -23.04 33.36
N LEU A 293 -59.43 -21.86 32.77
CA LEU A 293 -60.43 -20.78 32.73
C LEU A 293 -61.59 -21.04 31.74
N LYS A 294 -61.46 -22.03 30.86
CA LYS A 294 -62.49 -22.43 29.87
C LYS A 294 -63.32 -23.65 30.30
N GLN A 295 -62.95 -24.31 31.41
CA GLN A 295 -63.75 -25.38 32.03
C GLN A 295 -64.59 -24.80 33.16
#